data_AF-A0A5P8W9W6-F1
#
_entry.id   AF-A0A5P8W9W6-F1
#
_cell.length_a   1.000
_cell.length_b   1.000
_cell.length_c   1.000
_cell.angle_alpha   90.00
_cell.angle_beta   90.00
_cell.angle_gamma   90.00
#
_symmetry.space_group_name_H-M   'P 1'
#
loop_
_entity.id
_entity.type
_entity.pdbx_description
1 polymer ?
#
loop_
_entity_poly.entity_id
_entity_poly.type
_entity_poly.pdbx_seq_one_letter_code
_entity_poly.pdbx_strand_id
1 'polypeptide(L)'
;MSDLEQAHSKDIETITLLLAKISKRTPSEIKPHLNSMLEQLVQPSRERPFYETATPQEWVTAFTEWVESHRELNLPSLSDEAISRSSIYGERG
;
A
#
# COMPACT_ATOMS: atom_id res chain seq x y z
N MET A 1 -14.68 -2.19 -15.51
CA MET A 1 -14.56 -3.68 -15.47
C MET A 1 -15.34 -4.37 -16.59
N SER A 2 -16.53 -3.89 -16.99
CA SER A 2 -17.34 -4.57 -18.02
C SER A 2 -16.65 -4.79 -19.36
N ASP A 3 -15.88 -3.83 -19.89
CA ASP A 3 -15.32 -3.98 -21.24
C ASP A 3 -14.24 -5.06 -21.34
N LEU A 4 -13.42 -5.22 -20.30
CA LEU A 4 -12.36 -6.24 -20.22
C LEU A 4 -12.96 -7.64 -19.96
N GLU A 5 -13.93 -7.74 -19.04
CA GLU A 5 -14.64 -9.00 -18.78
C GLU A 5 -15.42 -9.47 -20.01
N GLN A 6 -15.98 -8.54 -20.78
CA GLN A 6 -16.70 -8.85 -22.01
C GLN A 6 -15.77 -9.23 -23.16
N ALA A 7 -14.66 -8.51 -23.34
CA ALA A 7 -13.66 -8.79 -24.38
C ALA A 7 -12.91 -10.11 -24.16
N HIS A 8 -12.63 -10.48 -22.90
CA HIS A 8 -11.80 -11.64 -22.54
C HIS A 8 -12.56 -12.73 -21.76
N SER A 9 -13.89 -12.78 -21.89
CA SER A 9 -14.77 -13.70 -21.14
C SER A 9 -14.31 -15.17 -21.17
N LYS A 10 -13.92 -15.67 -22.35
CA LYS A 10 -13.47 -17.06 -22.53
C LYS A 10 -12.14 -17.35 -21.83
N ASP A 11 -11.23 -16.37 -21.83
CA ASP A 11 -9.94 -16.50 -21.16
C ASP A 11 -10.12 -16.48 -19.63
N ILE A 12 -10.97 -15.57 -19.13
CA ILE A 12 -11.29 -15.46 -17.70
C ILE A 12 -11.96 -16.75 -17.20
N GLU A 13 -12.87 -17.34 -17.98
CA GLU A 13 -13.50 -18.62 -17.64
C GLU A 13 -12.47 -19.75 -17.56
N THR A 14 -11.58 -19.84 -18.55
CA THR A 14 -10.52 -20.85 -18.58
C THR A 14 -9.58 -20.73 -17.38
N ILE A 15 -9.16 -19.50 -17.05
CA ILE A 15 -8.31 -19.21 -15.89
C ILE A 15 -9.02 -19.58 -14.59
N THR A 16 -10.31 -19.25 -14.47
CA THR A 16 -11.13 -19.58 -13.29
C THR A 16 -11.16 -21.09 -13.05
N LEU A 17 -11.38 -21.88 -14.11
CA LEU A 17 -11.41 -23.35 -14.02
C LEU A 17 -10.05 -23.95 -13.65
N LEU A 18 -8.97 -23.43 -14.22
CA LEU A 18 -7.60 -23.88 -13.91
C LEU A 18 -7.24 -23.59 -12.45
N LEU A 19 -7.49 -22.36 -11.99
CA LEU A 19 -7.23 -21.97 -10.61
C LEU A 19 -8.07 -22.79 -9.62
N ALA A 20 -9.35 -22.99 -9.90
CA ALA A 20 -10.24 -23.86 -9.11
C ALA A 20 -9.68 -25.29 -8.97
N LYS A 21 -9.18 -25.87 -10.07
CA LYS A 21 -8.56 -27.19 -10.09
C LYS A 21 -7.27 -27.24 -9.25
N ILE A 22 -6.39 -26.25 -9.41
CA ILE A 22 -5.10 -26.20 -8.70
C ILE A 22 -5.31 -25.99 -7.19
N SER A 23 -6.22 -25.09 -6.82
CA SER A 23 -6.47 -24.74 -5.42
C SER A 23 -7.42 -25.71 -4.71
N LYS A 24 -7.99 -26.69 -5.42
CA LYS A 24 -9.07 -27.58 -4.93
C LYS A 24 -10.27 -26.79 -4.37
N ARG A 25 -10.65 -25.71 -5.06
CA ARG A 25 -11.79 -24.85 -4.72
C ARG A 25 -12.80 -24.83 -5.85
N THR A 26 -13.98 -24.29 -5.59
CA THR A 26 -15.02 -24.10 -6.61
C THR A 26 -14.72 -22.86 -7.48
N PRO A 27 -15.16 -22.83 -8.75
CA PRO A 27 -15.07 -21.64 -9.60
C PRO A 27 -15.69 -20.39 -8.96
N SER A 28 -16.79 -20.55 -8.22
CA SER A 28 -17.45 -19.47 -7.48
C SER A 28 -16.61 -18.87 -6.38
N GLU A 29 -15.79 -19.67 -5.69
CA GLU A 29 -14.86 -19.17 -4.66
C GLU A 29 -13.66 -18.46 -5.29
N ILE A 30 -13.23 -18.88 -6.49
CA ILE A 30 -12.07 -18.29 -7.18
C ILE A 30 -12.40 -16.99 -7.90
N LYS A 31 -13.60 -16.89 -8.49
CA LYS A 31 -14.03 -15.71 -9.26
C LYS A 31 -13.77 -14.36 -8.56
N PRO A 32 -14.12 -14.14 -7.28
CA PRO A 32 -13.82 -12.87 -6.62
C PRO A 32 -12.32 -12.60 -6.46
N HIS A 33 -11.50 -13.63 -6.25
CA HIS A 33 -10.04 -13.49 -6.16
C HIS A 33 -9.41 -13.14 -7.51
N LEU A 34 -9.87 -13.80 -8.57
CA LEU A 34 -9.42 -13.49 -9.93
C LEU A 34 -9.80 -12.06 -10.32
N ASN A 35 -11.03 -11.63 -10.01
CA ASN A 35 -11.48 -10.27 -10.29
C ASN A 35 -10.62 -9.23 -9.56
N SER A 36 -10.32 -9.43 -8.27
CA SER A 36 -9.43 -8.52 -7.52
C SER A 36 -8.01 -8.47 -8.11
N MET A 37 -7.48 -9.61 -8.58
CA MET A 37 -6.17 -9.66 -9.25
C MET A 37 -6.19 -8.91 -10.59
N LEU A 38 -7.23 -9.10 -11.40
CA LEU A 38 -7.40 -8.40 -12.68
C LEU A 38 -7.55 -6.89 -12.46
N GLU A 39 -8.31 -6.46 -11.45
CA GLU A 39 -8.37 -5.05 -11.06
C GLU A 39 -6.97 -4.50 -10.74
N GLN A 40 -6.18 -5.22 -9.95
CA GLN A 40 -4.82 -4.79 -9.59
C GLN A 40 -3.86 -4.72 -10.79
N LEU A 41 -4.01 -5.62 -11.78
CA LEU A 41 -3.16 -5.67 -12.96
C LEU A 41 -3.54 -4.63 -14.03
N VAL A 42 -4.83 -4.28 -14.12
CA VAL A 42 -5.36 -3.30 -15.09
C VAL A 42 -5.28 -1.89 -14.55
N GLN A 43 -5.41 -1.70 -13.23
CA GLN A 43 -5.11 -0.42 -12.61
C GLN A 43 -3.65 -0.06 -12.93
N PRO A 44 -3.36 1.16 -13.41
CA PRO A 44 -1.99 1.62 -13.55
C PRO A 44 -1.30 1.36 -12.22
N SER A 45 -0.13 0.72 -12.28
CA SER A 45 0.63 0.27 -11.10
C SER A 45 0.46 1.29 -10.00
N ARG A 46 -0.16 0.89 -8.87
CA ARG A 46 -0.39 1.77 -7.72
C ARG A 46 0.81 2.69 -7.60
N GLU A 47 0.58 4.00 -7.71
CA GLU A 47 1.66 4.99 -7.69
C GLU A 47 2.65 4.57 -6.61
N ARG A 48 3.91 4.36 -7.02
CA ARG A 48 4.92 3.86 -6.10
C ARG A 48 4.95 4.81 -4.91
N PRO A 49 5.06 4.30 -3.67
CA PRO A 49 5.03 5.13 -2.48
C PRO A 49 5.99 6.30 -2.59
N PHE A 50 5.63 7.43 -1.99
CA PHE A 50 6.45 8.66 -2.01
C PHE A 50 7.93 8.38 -1.68
N TYR A 51 8.21 7.49 -0.73
CA TYR A 51 9.58 7.17 -0.34
C TYR A 51 10.42 6.48 -1.43
N GLU A 52 9.79 5.88 -2.44
CA GLU A 52 10.46 5.21 -3.57
C GLU A 52 10.67 6.14 -4.77
N THR A 53 9.90 7.22 -4.88
CA THR A 53 9.82 8.05 -6.09
C THR A 53 10.22 9.50 -5.88
N ALA A 54 10.11 10.01 -4.66
CA ALA A 54 10.38 11.40 -4.36
C ALA A 54 11.86 11.74 -4.56
N THR A 55 12.09 12.85 -5.24
CA THR A 55 13.38 13.51 -5.36
C THR A 55 13.82 14.08 -4.00
N PRO A 56 15.12 14.34 -3.81
CA PRO A 56 15.60 15.00 -2.58
C PRO A 56 14.90 16.33 -2.28
N GLN A 57 14.53 17.09 -3.32
CA GLN A 57 13.84 18.36 -3.15
C GLN A 57 12.39 18.17 -2.65
N GLU A 58 11.67 17.19 -3.20
CA GLU A 58 10.31 16.86 -2.74
C GLU A 58 10.32 16.37 -1.29
N TRP A 59 11.34 15.62 -0.90
CA TRP A 59 11.56 15.23 0.50
C TRP A 59 11.74 16.44 1.43
N VAL A 60 12.58 17.40 1.05
CA VAL A 60 12.79 18.63 1.84
C VAL A 60 11.50 19.42 1.97
N THR A 61 10.74 19.54 0.88
CA THR A 61 9.46 20.24 0.87
C THR A 61 8.44 19.55 1.77
N ALA A 62 8.20 18.25 1.57
CA ALA A 62 7.22 17.49 2.36
C ALA A 62 7.56 17.48 3.86
N PHE A 63 8.85 17.38 4.20
CA PHE A 63 9.30 17.47 5.59
C PHE A 63 9.04 18.85 6.18
N THR A 64 9.32 19.92 5.43
CA THR A 64 9.10 21.29 5.88
C THR A 64 7.61 21.54 6.10
N GLU A 65 6.75 21.15 5.16
CA GLU A 65 5.29 21.27 5.30
C GLU A 65 4.78 20.54 6.54
N TRP A 66 5.29 19.33 6.81
CA TRP A 66 4.95 18.58 8.02
C TRP A 66 5.40 19.30 9.29
N VAL A 67 6.60 19.90 9.33
CA VAL A 67 7.05 20.69 10.49
C VAL A 67 6.16 21.93 10.69
N GLU A 68 5.86 22.66 9.62
CA GLU A 68 5.04 23.87 9.66
C GLU A 68 3.62 23.58 10.14
N SER A 69 3.02 22.46 9.69
CA SER A 69 1.66 22.08 10.11
C SER A 69 1.52 21.81 11.62
N HIS A 70 2.63 21.57 12.32
CA HIS A 70 2.66 21.33 13.76
C HIS A 70 3.13 22.54 14.58
N ARG A 71 3.67 23.59 13.93
CA ARG A 71 4.18 24.78 14.62
C ARG A 71 3.07 25.54 15.35
N GLU A 72 1.88 25.60 14.78
CA GLU A 72 0.73 26.31 15.36
C GLU A 72 0.00 25.51 16.45
N LEU A 73 0.31 24.22 16.61
CA LEU A 73 -0.41 23.33 17.53
C LEU A 73 -0.02 23.53 19.00
N ASN A 74 0.95 24.41 19.31
CA ASN A 74 1.44 24.70 20.67
C ASN A 74 1.68 23.43 21.51
N LEU A 75 2.25 22.40 20.88
CA LEU A 75 2.48 21.12 21.54
C LEU A 75 3.49 21.27 22.68
N PRO A 76 3.28 20.60 23.82
CA PRO A 76 4.24 20.64 24.91
C PRO A 76 5.58 20.05 24.45
N SER A 77 6.68 20.70 24.82
CA SER A 77 8.01 20.15 24.59
C SER A 77 8.19 18.88 25.43
N LEU A 78 8.80 17.85 24.83
CA LEU A 78 9.20 16.66 25.56
C LEU A 78 10.35 17.01 26.53
N SER A 79 10.40 16.34 27.68
CA SER A 79 11.53 16.47 28.61
C SER A 79 12.79 15.81 28.04
N ASP A 80 13.96 16.24 28.52
CA ASP A 80 15.24 15.63 28.12
C ASP A 80 15.28 14.12 28.41
N GLU A 81 14.66 13.69 29.51
CA GLU A 81 14.49 12.27 29.83
C GLU A 81 13.64 11.54 28.78
N ALA A 82 12.56 12.14 28.29
CA ALA A 82 11.69 11.53 27.29
C ALA A 82 12.35 11.41 25.90
N ILE A 83 13.33 12.26 25.59
CA ILE A 83 14.08 12.22 24.32
C ILE A 83 15.40 11.45 24.46
N SER A 84 15.82 11.10 25.69
CA SER A 84 17.08 10.41 25.92
C SER A 84 17.11 9.02 25.26
N ARG A 85 18.20 8.71 24.56
CA ARG A 85 18.46 7.37 24.02
C ARG A 85 18.40 6.28 25.09
N SER A 86 18.91 6.55 26.29
CA SER A 86 18.89 5.58 27.40
C SER A 86 17.49 5.33 27.94
N SER A 87 16.59 6.32 27.82
CA SER A 87 15.17 6.18 28.17
C SER A 87 14.41 5.41 27.09
N ILE A 88 14.64 5.74 25.82
CA ILE A 88 13.97 5.11 24.66
C ILE A 88 14.40 3.65 24.45
N TYR A 89 15.69 3.36 24.60
CA TYR A 89 16.25 2.03 24.33
C TYR A 89 16.62 1.23 25.58
N GLY A 90 16.56 1.84 26.78
CA GLY A 90 16.87 1.18 28.05
C GLY A 90 18.27 0.54 28.10
N GLU A 91 18.41 -0.44 28.99
CA GLU A 91 19.55 -1.38 29.09
C GLU A 91 19.40 -2.57 28.11
N ARG A 92 18.75 -2.37 26.96
CA ARG A 92 18.69 -3.40 25.91
C ARG A 92 19.79 -3.12 24.87
N GLY A 93 21.03 -3.15 25.35
CA GLY A 93 22.25 -3.24 24.57
C GLY A 93 22.88 -4.60 24.75
#